data_AF-A0A934C0M3-F1
#
_entry.id   AF-A0A934C0M3-F1
#
_cell.length_a   1.000
_cell.length_b   1.000
_cell.length_c   1.000
_cell.angle_alpha   90.00
_cell.angle_beta   90.00
_cell.angle_gamma   90.00
#
_symmetry.space_group_name_H-M   'P 1'
#
loop_
_entity.id
_entity.type
_entity.pdbx_description
1 polymer ?
#
loop_
_entity_poly.entity_id
_entity_poly.type
_entity_poly.pdbx_seq_one_letter_code
_entity_poly.pdbx_strand_id
1 'polypeptide(L)'
;MSQKVTVLEQNYDTLTEAVAGALDGKEDLLLSLDATGKAVLYDGTSPATHVMVGRLQDGDGQVRARILGKNGTVRIKQNGAIVPGARVIAHAGTARVVTAAAGGRSLGFKLDRQGKGNGAAGDVIEVADVVEGQPLVPSADGLTALAFTAGGATGPEVAALRDAVKAILQAQKLMV
;
A
#
# COMPACT_ATOMS: atom_id res chain seq x y z
N MET A 1 25.94 17.22 -20.74
CA MET A 1 26.02 17.78 -19.38
C MET A 1 25.14 16.92 -18.49
N SER A 2 25.67 16.35 -17.41
CA SER A 2 24.84 15.64 -16.41
C SER A 2 24.27 16.69 -15.47
N GLN A 3 22.95 16.86 -15.46
CA GLN A 3 22.29 17.73 -14.50
C GLN A 3 22.31 17.02 -13.14
N LYS A 4 23.09 17.57 -12.20
CA LYS A 4 23.13 17.07 -10.83
C LYS A 4 21.79 17.42 -10.17
N VAL A 5 20.91 16.44 -10.03
CA VAL A 5 19.65 16.60 -9.30
C VAL A 5 19.95 16.49 -7.82
N THR A 6 19.84 17.60 -7.09
CA THR A 6 19.91 17.59 -5.63
C THR A 6 18.57 17.09 -5.10
N VAL A 7 18.54 15.87 -4.56
CA VAL A 7 17.35 15.29 -3.94
C VAL A 7 17.31 15.70 -2.47
N LEU A 8 16.29 16.44 -2.07
CA LEU A 8 16.00 16.74 -0.67
C LEU A 8 15.25 15.55 -0.05
N GLU A 9 15.81 14.94 0.98
CA GLU A 9 15.11 13.89 1.75
C GLU A 9 14.13 14.54 2.72
N GLN A 10 12.91 14.78 2.25
CA GLN A 10 11.82 15.30 3.07
C GLN A 10 10.71 14.25 3.24
N ASN A 11 10.04 14.31 4.39
CA ASN A 11 8.87 13.49 4.69
C ASN A 11 7.57 14.15 4.21
N TYR A 12 7.60 15.46 3.99
CA TYR A 12 6.45 16.23 3.56
C TYR A 12 6.79 16.95 2.26
N ASP A 13 5.76 17.18 1.46
CA ASP A 13 5.84 17.98 0.25
C ASP A 13 4.70 19.01 0.22
N THR A 14 4.91 20.06 -0.56
CA THR A 14 3.89 21.03 -0.93
C THR A 14 3.46 20.74 -2.35
N LEU A 15 2.23 20.29 -2.52
CA LEU A 15 1.69 19.93 -3.82
C LEU A 15 0.69 21.00 -4.29
N THR A 16 0.64 21.22 -5.60
CA THR A 16 -0.41 22.03 -6.23
C THR A 16 -1.57 21.13 -6.63
N GLU A 17 -2.80 21.52 -6.33
CA GLU A 17 -4.01 20.81 -6.73
C GLU A 17 -4.19 20.82 -8.26
N ALA A 18 -4.66 19.71 -8.82
CA ALA A 18 -5.03 19.66 -10.24
C ALA A 18 -6.23 20.56 -10.54
N VAL A 19 -7.20 20.58 -9.62
CA VAL A 19 -8.42 21.38 -9.67
C VAL A 19 -8.54 22.11 -8.34
N ALA A 20 -8.57 23.44 -8.38
CA ALA A 20 -8.63 24.27 -7.18
C ALA A 20 -9.86 23.94 -6.32
N GLY A 21 -9.65 23.71 -5.03
CA GLY A 21 -10.70 23.38 -4.05
C GLY A 21 -11.15 21.92 -4.08
N ALA A 22 -10.63 21.08 -4.98
CA ALA A 22 -11.02 19.67 -5.05
C ALA A 22 -10.59 18.88 -3.80
N LEU A 23 -9.57 19.33 -3.06
CA LEU A 23 -9.11 18.69 -1.83
C LEU A 23 -9.62 19.36 -0.55
N ASP A 24 -10.61 20.26 -0.63
CA ASP A 24 -11.21 20.86 0.56
C ASP A 24 -11.86 19.80 1.47
N GLY A 25 -11.45 19.80 2.75
CA GLY A 25 -11.92 18.85 3.76
C GLY A 25 -11.47 17.40 3.53
N LYS A 26 -10.43 17.19 2.71
CA LYS A 26 -9.89 15.86 2.36
C LYS A 26 -8.66 15.48 3.17
N GLU A 27 -8.46 16.09 4.34
CA GLU A 27 -7.36 15.74 5.25
C GLU A 27 -7.41 14.25 5.61
N ASP A 28 -6.23 13.66 5.81
CA ASP A 28 -6.00 12.24 6.10
C ASP A 28 -6.50 11.28 4.99
N LEU A 29 -6.81 11.79 3.78
CA LEU A 29 -7.09 10.96 2.60
C LEU A 29 -5.85 10.81 1.70
N LEU A 30 -5.83 9.70 0.96
CA LEU A 30 -4.76 9.36 0.04
C LEU A 30 -4.83 10.22 -1.22
N LEU A 31 -3.66 10.64 -1.68
CA LEU A 31 -3.47 11.41 -2.90
C LEU A 31 -2.61 10.63 -3.90
N SER A 32 -2.83 10.91 -5.17
CA SER A 32 -1.95 10.56 -6.28
C SER A 32 -1.45 11.82 -6.97
N LEU A 33 -0.46 11.65 -7.85
CA LEU A 33 -0.09 12.69 -8.80
C LEU A 33 -0.71 12.37 -10.16
N ASP A 34 -1.28 13.39 -10.81
CA ASP A 34 -1.72 13.29 -12.20
C ASP A 34 -0.52 13.30 -13.17
N ALA A 35 -0.79 13.20 -14.47
CA ALA A 35 0.25 13.19 -15.50
C ALA A 35 1.07 14.50 -15.57
N THR A 36 0.57 15.59 -14.98
CA THR A 36 1.25 16.88 -14.89
C THR A 36 1.98 17.09 -13.57
N GLY A 37 1.95 16.10 -12.67
CA GLY A 37 2.56 16.17 -11.36
C GLY A 37 1.74 16.93 -10.31
N LYS A 38 0.46 17.18 -10.57
CA LYS A 38 -0.44 17.86 -9.62
C LYS A 38 -1.17 16.86 -8.75
N ALA A 39 -1.53 17.29 -7.54
CA ALA A 39 -2.24 16.47 -6.57
C ALA A 39 -3.70 16.23 -6.99
N VAL A 40 -4.11 14.97 -6.93
CA VAL A 40 -5.49 14.52 -7.09
C VAL A 40 -5.82 13.53 -5.98
N LEU A 41 -7.11 13.40 -5.66
CA LEU A 41 -7.57 12.37 -4.74
C LEU A 41 -7.29 10.98 -5.36
N TYR A 42 -6.82 10.02 -4.55
CA TYR A 42 -6.55 8.67 -5.05
C TYR A 42 -7.84 7.99 -5.53
N ASP A 43 -7.84 7.53 -6.78
CA ASP A 43 -8.93 6.84 -7.45
C ASP A 43 -8.52 5.48 -8.04
N GLY A 44 -7.26 5.07 -7.82
CA GLY A 44 -6.70 3.82 -8.33
C GLY A 44 -6.16 3.84 -9.76
N THR A 45 -6.25 4.95 -10.50
CA THR A 45 -5.64 5.03 -11.84
C THR A 45 -4.13 5.24 -11.77
N SER A 46 -3.67 5.87 -10.69
CA SER A 46 -2.26 6.08 -10.36
C SER A 46 -1.95 5.54 -8.96
N PRO A 47 -0.68 5.21 -8.65
CA PRO A 47 -0.30 4.82 -7.31
C PRO A 47 -0.62 5.93 -6.29
N ALA A 48 -1.11 5.55 -5.11
CA ALA A 48 -1.15 6.46 -3.98
C ALA A 48 0.29 6.81 -3.59
N THR A 49 0.64 8.09 -3.58
CA THR A 49 1.99 8.59 -3.30
C THR A 49 2.05 9.43 -2.03
N HIS A 50 0.93 10.02 -1.62
CA HIS A 50 0.89 10.91 -0.46
C HIS A 50 -0.40 10.73 0.35
N VAL A 51 -0.41 11.33 1.54
CA VAL A 51 -1.61 11.57 2.34
C VAL A 51 -1.73 13.06 2.61
N MET A 52 -2.91 13.62 2.38
CA MET A 52 -3.15 15.03 2.66
C MET A 52 -3.08 15.32 4.16
N VAL A 53 -2.31 16.34 4.54
CA VAL A 53 -2.24 16.81 5.92
C VAL A 53 -3.19 17.99 6.14
N GLY A 54 -3.24 18.89 5.16
CA GLY A 54 -4.06 20.09 5.19
C GLY A 54 -3.64 21.07 4.10
N ARG A 55 -4.36 22.19 3.99
CA ARG A 55 -4.00 23.31 3.12
C ARG A 55 -2.85 24.12 3.72
N LEU A 56 -2.06 24.78 2.86
CA LEU A 56 -1.11 25.79 3.34
C LEU A 56 -1.81 27.10 3.63
N GLN A 57 -2.64 27.56 2.70
CA GLN A 57 -3.58 28.68 2.88
C GLN A 57 -4.91 28.37 2.20
N ASP A 58 -5.98 29.03 2.64
CA ASP A 58 -7.28 28.88 2.02
C ASP A 58 -7.28 29.55 0.63
N GLY A 59 -7.65 28.81 -0.41
CA GLY A 59 -7.78 29.32 -1.79
C GLY A 59 -6.51 29.39 -2.65
N ASP A 60 -5.33 29.07 -2.12
CA ASP A 60 -4.04 29.12 -2.86
C ASP A 60 -3.81 27.94 -3.84
N GLY A 61 -4.66 26.92 -3.78
CA GLY A 61 -4.51 25.67 -4.52
C GLY A 61 -3.31 24.81 -4.10
N GLN A 62 -2.71 25.07 -2.92
CA GLN A 62 -1.58 24.34 -2.40
C GLN A 62 -1.95 23.54 -1.15
N VAL A 63 -1.51 22.28 -1.13
CA VAL A 63 -1.73 21.38 0.00
C VAL A 63 -0.40 20.87 0.53
N ARG A 64 -0.33 20.76 1.85
CA ARG A 64 0.74 20.04 2.52
C ARG A 64 0.38 18.57 2.56
N ALA A 65 1.29 17.72 2.09
CA ALA A 65 1.08 16.29 2.01
C ALA A 65 2.25 15.51 2.63
N ARG A 66 1.96 14.37 3.26
CA ARG A 66 2.96 13.42 3.77
C ARG A 66 3.27 12.42 2.66
N ILE A 67 4.54 12.27 2.29
CA ILE A 67 5.01 11.30 1.28
C ILE A 67 4.95 9.88 1.84
N LEU A 68 4.34 8.94 1.12
CA LEU A 68 4.33 7.52 1.51
C LEU A 68 5.68 6.84 1.21
N GLY A 69 6.06 5.85 2.00
CA GLY A 69 7.32 5.12 1.86
C GLY A 69 8.56 5.84 2.37
N LYS A 70 8.40 6.94 3.10
CA LYS A 70 9.52 7.68 3.72
C LYS A 70 9.76 7.28 5.18
N ASN A 71 9.31 6.07 5.55
CA ASN A 71 9.41 5.49 6.89
C ASN A 71 8.67 6.28 7.99
N GLY A 72 8.50 5.67 9.15
CA GLY A 72 7.83 6.28 10.30
C GLY A 72 6.33 5.97 10.32
N THR A 73 5.52 6.91 10.81
CA THR A 73 4.07 6.74 10.88
C THR A 73 3.33 7.79 10.07
N VAL A 74 2.15 7.39 9.58
CA VAL A 74 1.26 8.24 8.80
C VAL A 74 -0.16 8.12 9.34
N ARG A 75 -0.86 9.25 9.40
CA ARG A 75 -2.27 9.32 9.78
C ARG A 75 -3.12 9.18 8.53
N ILE A 76 -4.04 8.21 8.50
CA ILE A 76 -4.89 7.94 7.32
C ILE A 76 -6.29 7.57 7.79
N LYS A 77 -7.32 8.00 7.06
CA LYS A 77 -8.70 7.58 7.31
C LYS A 77 -8.94 6.14 6.84
N GLN A 78 -9.59 5.33 7.67
CA GLN A 78 -9.99 3.97 7.32
C GLN A 78 -11.39 3.93 6.68
N ASN A 79 -11.62 2.94 5.81
CA ASN A 79 -12.87 2.73 5.08
C ASN A 79 -13.74 1.62 5.70
N GLY A 80 -13.66 1.45 7.00
CA GLY A 80 -14.31 0.36 7.73
C GLY A 80 -13.50 0.00 8.96
N ALA A 81 -13.94 -1.01 9.70
CA ALA A 81 -13.21 -1.51 10.84
C ALA A 81 -11.92 -2.21 10.40
N ILE A 82 -10.78 -1.71 10.90
CA ILE A 82 -9.46 -2.33 10.71
C ILE A 82 -8.93 -2.70 12.09
N VAL A 83 -8.49 -3.94 12.25
CA VAL A 83 -7.91 -4.43 13.51
C VAL A 83 -6.46 -3.94 13.65
N PRO A 84 -6.00 -3.56 14.86
CA PRO A 84 -4.58 -3.33 15.11
C PRO A 84 -3.69 -4.47 14.60
N GLY A 85 -2.55 -4.14 13.99
CA GLY A 85 -1.63 -5.09 13.36
C GLY A 85 -2.05 -5.58 11.98
N ALA A 86 -3.29 -5.31 11.53
CA ALA A 86 -3.70 -5.64 10.18
C ALA A 86 -2.93 -4.80 9.15
N ARG A 87 -2.51 -5.44 8.06
CA ARG A 87 -1.94 -4.77 6.89
C ARG A 87 -3.02 -3.95 6.20
N VAL A 88 -2.65 -2.79 5.65
CA VAL A 88 -3.59 -1.87 5.01
C VAL A 88 -3.21 -1.56 3.56
N ILE A 89 -4.21 -1.32 2.73
CA ILE A 89 -4.05 -0.94 1.32
C ILE A 89 -5.01 0.21 0.97
N ALA A 90 -4.65 1.01 -0.03
CA ALA A 90 -5.48 2.07 -0.57
C ALA A 90 -6.77 1.52 -1.21
N HIS A 91 -7.90 2.19 -0.94
CA HIS A 91 -9.20 1.88 -1.53
C HIS A 91 -9.62 2.99 -2.50
N ALA A 92 -9.68 2.66 -3.79
CA ALA A 92 -9.93 3.60 -4.88
C ALA A 92 -11.24 4.38 -4.73
N GLY A 93 -12.32 3.70 -4.32
CA GLY A 93 -13.65 4.33 -4.25
C GLY A 93 -13.81 5.40 -3.15
N THR A 94 -12.89 5.48 -2.19
CA THR A 94 -13.01 6.41 -1.06
C THR A 94 -11.72 7.14 -0.69
N ALA A 95 -10.61 6.85 -1.37
CA ALA A 95 -9.27 7.37 -1.05
C ALA A 95 -8.84 7.14 0.42
N ARG A 96 -9.43 6.12 1.05
CA ARG A 96 -9.15 5.69 2.42
C ARG A 96 -8.39 4.37 2.39
N VAL A 97 -8.03 3.85 3.55
CA VAL A 97 -7.44 2.52 3.66
C VAL A 97 -8.44 1.45 4.07
N VAL A 98 -8.23 0.24 3.57
CA VAL A 98 -8.92 -1.00 3.97
C VAL A 98 -7.90 -2.04 4.40
N THR A 99 -8.35 -3.11 5.04
CA THR A 99 -7.51 -4.29 5.28
C THR A 99 -7.01 -4.87 3.96
N ALA A 100 -5.69 -5.06 3.85
CA ALA A 100 -5.08 -5.72 2.70
C ALA A 100 -5.33 -7.23 2.75
N ALA A 101 -5.55 -7.85 1.59
CA ALA A 101 -5.59 -9.30 1.49
C ALA A 101 -4.23 -9.91 1.89
N ALA A 102 -4.26 -11.11 2.49
CA ALA A 102 -3.04 -11.88 2.73
C ALA A 102 -2.27 -12.08 1.41
N GLY A 103 -0.94 -11.99 1.42
CA GLY A 103 -0.17 -12.05 0.18
C GLY A 103 -0.03 -10.73 -0.58
N GLY A 104 -0.96 -9.79 -0.39
CA GLY A 104 -1.03 -8.56 -1.15
C GLY A 104 0.06 -7.53 -0.78
N ARG A 105 0.21 -6.52 -1.64
CA ARG A 105 0.99 -5.32 -1.30
C ARG A 105 0.26 -4.53 -0.21
N SER A 106 1.00 -3.93 0.71
CA SER A 106 0.46 -3.04 1.73
C SER A 106 1.17 -1.71 1.74
N LEU A 107 0.47 -0.67 2.19
CA LEU A 107 1.07 0.62 2.56
C LEU A 107 1.76 0.56 3.94
N GLY A 108 1.40 -0.44 4.74
CA GLY A 108 1.86 -0.58 6.11
C GLY A 108 0.89 -1.41 6.94
N PHE A 109 0.98 -1.27 8.26
CA PHE A 109 0.08 -1.92 9.21
C PHE A 109 -0.48 -0.91 10.22
N LYS A 110 -1.74 -1.14 10.64
CA LYS A 110 -2.40 -0.30 11.63
C LYS A 110 -1.72 -0.44 13.00
N LEU A 111 -1.49 0.68 13.66
CA LEU A 111 -1.05 0.76 15.05
C LEU A 111 -2.23 0.99 15.99
N ASP A 112 -2.09 0.59 17.25
CA ASP A 112 -3.03 0.91 18.34
C ASP A 112 -2.34 1.65 19.48
N ARG A 113 -1.75 2.80 19.16
CA ARG A 113 -1.07 3.61 20.18
C ARG A 113 -2.02 4.28 21.17
N GLN A 114 -3.31 4.37 20.83
CA GLN A 114 -4.31 5.06 21.64
C GLN A 114 -5.28 4.11 22.36
N GLY A 115 -5.09 2.79 22.25
CA GLY A 115 -5.99 1.79 22.85
C GLY A 115 -7.43 1.90 22.32
N LYS A 116 -7.60 2.39 21.10
CA LYS A 116 -8.91 2.64 20.47
C LYS A 116 -9.46 1.37 19.82
N GLY A 117 -8.64 0.34 19.65
CA GLY A 117 -9.04 -0.91 19.03
C GLY A 117 -9.55 -0.73 17.59
N ASN A 118 -10.68 -1.37 17.28
CA ASN A 118 -11.29 -1.31 15.97
C ASN A 118 -12.14 -0.03 15.85
N GLY A 119 -11.64 0.98 15.14
CA GLY A 119 -12.46 2.17 14.82
C GLY A 119 -13.50 1.88 13.72
N ALA A 120 -14.25 2.90 13.33
CA ALA A 120 -15.23 2.87 12.24
C ALA A 120 -14.72 3.56 10.96
N ALA A 121 -15.51 3.47 9.88
CA ALA A 121 -15.21 4.17 8.64
C ALA A 121 -15.18 5.69 8.85
N GLY A 122 -14.12 6.34 8.40
CA GLY A 122 -13.90 7.78 8.55
C GLY A 122 -13.03 8.16 9.74
N ASP A 123 -12.79 7.23 10.67
CA ASP A 123 -11.82 7.45 11.74
C ASP A 123 -10.41 7.53 11.18
N VAL A 124 -9.62 8.43 11.76
CA VAL A 124 -8.19 8.55 11.47
C VAL A 124 -7.45 7.51 12.29
N ILE A 125 -6.71 6.64 11.60
CA ILE A 125 -5.83 5.65 12.20
C ILE A 125 -4.38 6.03 11.96
N GLU A 126 -3.49 5.50 12.80
CA GLU A 126 -2.06 5.58 12.58
C GLU A 126 -1.56 4.29 11.92
N VAL A 127 -0.80 4.43 10.85
CA VAL A 127 -0.21 3.34 10.08
C VAL A 127 1.30 3.47 10.17
N ALA A 128 1.98 2.39 10.56
CA ALA A 128 3.42 2.30 10.39
C ALA A 128 3.71 2.15 8.90
N ASP A 129 4.31 3.18 8.32
CA ASP A 129 4.61 3.30 6.89
C ASP A 129 5.76 2.36 6.56
N VAL A 130 5.43 1.27 5.87
CA VAL A 130 6.38 0.31 5.33
C VAL A 130 5.93 0.06 3.91
N VAL A 131 6.67 0.60 2.94
CA VAL A 131 6.49 0.20 1.54
C VAL A 131 7.20 -1.15 1.37
N GLU A 132 6.49 -2.23 1.69
CA GLU A 132 6.92 -3.57 1.29
C GLU A 132 6.76 -3.69 -0.23
N GLY A 133 7.86 -3.51 -0.94
CA GLY A 133 8.05 -4.06 -2.27
C GLY A 133 8.53 -5.50 -2.16
N GLN A 134 7.65 -6.46 -2.48
CA GLN A 134 7.89 -7.76 -3.16
C GLN A 134 6.85 -8.80 -2.70
N PRO A 135 6.47 -9.75 -3.59
CA PRO A 135 5.38 -10.67 -3.35
C PRO A 135 5.75 -11.56 -2.16
N LEU A 136 4.77 -11.93 -1.35
CA LEU A 136 4.90 -13.18 -0.63
C LEU A 136 5.06 -14.25 -1.71
N VAL A 137 6.30 -14.63 -2.01
CA VAL A 137 6.57 -16.00 -2.45
C VAL A 137 5.82 -16.83 -1.41
N PRO A 138 4.80 -17.62 -1.79
CA PRO A 138 4.20 -18.50 -0.83
C PRO A 138 5.37 -19.24 -0.18
N SER A 139 5.52 -19.15 1.14
CA SER A 139 6.48 -20.02 1.81
C SER A 139 6.19 -21.45 1.32
N ALA A 140 7.17 -22.35 1.32
CA ALA A 140 6.93 -23.72 0.90
C ALA A 140 5.72 -24.38 1.62
N ASP A 141 5.30 -23.81 2.76
CA ASP A 141 4.09 -24.18 3.49
C ASP A 141 2.78 -23.81 2.76
N GLY A 142 2.75 -22.75 1.95
CA GLY A 142 1.60 -22.38 1.10
C GLY A 142 1.41 -23.28 -0.12
N LEU A 143 2.41 -24.09 -0.49
CA LEU A 143 2.28 -25.08 -1.56
C LEU A 143 1.34 -26.24 -1.18
N THR A 144 1.03 -26.41 0.11
CA THR A 144 0.04 -27.39 0.59
C THR A 144 -1.40 -27.02 0.22
N ALA A 145 -1.65 -25.77 -0.20
CA ALA A 145 -2.96 -25.29 -0.66
C ALA A 145 -3.19 -25.48 -2.17
N LEU A 146 -2.23 -26.05 -2.92
CA LEU A 146 -2.54 -26.65 -4.22
C LEU A 146 -3.33 -27.94 -3.97
N ALA A 147 -4.61 -27.78 -3.63
CA ALA A 147 -5.58 -28.82 -3.78
C ALA A 147 -5.66 -29.13 -5.27
N PHE A 148 -5.00 -30.21 -5.70
CA PHE A 148 -5.38 -30.89 -6.92
C PHE A 148 -6.81 -31.39 -6.68
N THR A 149 -7.81 -30.54 -6.98
CA THR A 149 -9.21 -30.88 -6.82
C THR A 149 -9.42 -32.19 -7.57
N ALA A 150 -9.84 -33.21 -6.82
CA ALA A 150 -9.87 -34.60 -7.21
C ALA A 150 -10.36 -34.78 -8.66
N GLY A 151 -9.39 -34.94 -9.56
CA GLY A 151 -9.59 -35.06 -10.99
C GLY A 151 -8.57 -36.05 -11.56
N GLY A 152 -8.54 -37.26 -11.00
CA GLY A 152 -8.05 -38.49 -11.63
C GLY A 152 -6.60 -38.58 -12.15
N ALA A 153 -5.78 -37.53 -12.07
CA ALA A 153 -4.44 -37.57 -12.66
C ALA A 153 -3.43 -38.17 -11.67
N THR A 154 -3.29 -39.50 -11.67
CA THR A 154 -2.25 -40.26 -10.95
C THR A 154 -1.08 -40.67 -11.87
N GLY A 155 -0.95 -40.02 -13.03
CA GLY A 155 0.04 -40.34 -14.05
C GLY A 155 1.47 -39.88 -13.72
N PRO A 156 2.48 -40.48 -14.38
CA PRO A 156 3.90 -40.11 -14.24
C PRO A 156 4.17 -38.62 -14.52
N GLU A 157 3.32 -37.94 -15.27
CA GLU A 157 3.41 -36.51 -15.57
C GLU A 157 3.18 -35.65 -14.31
N VAL A 158 2.29 -36.08 -13.40
CA VAL A 158 2.02 -35.37 -12.14
C VAL A 158 3.16 -35.58 -11.14
N ALA A 159 3.76 -36.77 -11.15
CA ALA A 159 4.97 -37.05 -10.38
C ALA A 159 6.16 -36.21 -10.89
N ALA A 160 6.36 -36.16 -12.21
CA ALA A 160 7.40 -35.37 -12.84
C ALA A 160 7.25 -33.86 -12.55
N LEU A 161 6.01 -33.34 -12.60
CA LEU A 161 5.75 -31.94 -12.26
C LEU A 161 6.05 -31.66 -10.77
N ARG A 162 5.66 -32.56 -9.86
CA ARG A 162 5.95 -32.44 -8.43
C ARG A 162 7.46 -32.42 -8.15
N ASP A 163 8.21 -33.29 -8.81
CA ASP A 163 9.65 -33.40 -8.60
C ASP A 163 10.40 -32.22 -9.24
N ALA A 164 9.95 -31.73 -10.39
CA ALA A 164 10.47 -30.50 -11.00
C ALA A 164 10.28 -29.28 -10.09
N VAL A 165 9.10 -29.12 -9.49
CA VAL A 165 8.82 -28.03 -8.55
C VAL A 165 9.70 -28.12 -7.30
N LYS A 166 9.89 -29.32 -6.75
CA LYS A 166 10.81 -29.53 -5.62
C LYS A 166 12.26 -29.18 -5.96
N ALA A 167 12.74 -29.56 -7.14
CA ALA A 167 14.09 -29.28 -7.59
C ALA A 167 14.35 -27.77 -7.73
N ILE A 168 13.38 -27.03 -8.29
CA ILE A 168 13.46 -25.57 -8.41
C ILE A 168 13.53 -24.90 -7.03
N LEU A 169 12.70 -25.35 -6.08
CA LEU A 169 12.67 -24.80 -4.72
C LEU A 169 13.97 -25.10 -3.94
N GLN A 170 14.60 -26.25 -4.17
CA GLN A 170 15.89 -26.58 -3.56
C GLN A 170 17.04 -25.77 -4.17
N ALA A 171 17.03 -25.56 -5.49
CA ALA A 171 18.02 -24.72 -6.17
C ALA A 171 17.98 -23.27 -5.68
N GLN A 172 16.78 -22.72 -5.41
CA GLN A 172 16.62 -21.37 -4.87
C GLN A 172 17.17 -21.21 -3.45
N LYS A 173 17.17 -22.26 -2.63
CA LYS A 173 17.76 -22.24 -1.27
C LYS A 173 19.30 -22.25 -1.27
N LEU A 174 19.93 -22.66 -2.36
CA LEU A 174 21.39 -22.73 -2.50
C LEU A 174 21.99 -21.43 -3.10
N MET A 175 21.14 -20.48 -3.49
CA MET A 175 21.57 -19.17 -4.05
C MET A 175 21.55 -18.03 -3.02
N VAL A 176 21.42 -18.35 -1.73
CA VAL A 176 21.50 -17.42 -0.60
C VAL A 176 22.74 -17.74 0.23
#